data_AF-A0A317JGU0-F1
#
_entry.id   AF-A0A317JGU0-F1
#
_cell.length_a   1.000
_cell.length_b   1.000
_cell.length_c   1.000
_cell.angle_alpha   90.00
_cell.angle_beta   90.00
_cell.angle_gamma   90.00
#
_symmetry.space_group_name_H-M   'P 1'
#
loop_
_entity.id
_entity.type
_entity.pdbx_description
1 polymer ?
#
loop_
_entity_poly.entity_id
_entity_poly.type
_entity_poly.pdbx_seq_one_letter_code
_entity_poly.pdbx_strand_id
1 'polypeptide(L)'
;MLSKKTFPHRVITERDYLIFKMLWKWKALSTQAIALKFFPNATPYAAYIRLGRLEGSGYIQSIQVERPGFEVWTLAPRGYRIIKPRMVELAKDGFKSEFYCHDYLATAFHLGEWLTGQPDGGETFSEQQLLRIPEDLWPAWIPQSTLHRPDGYSLFHRGEKKSIVAFETELNPKSRCRYERHVAFYDSQESIEFVFWLV
;
A
#
# COMPACT_ATOMS: atom_id res chain seq x y z
N MET A 1 12.65 7.65 27.79
CA MET A 1 11.20 7.90 27.69
C MET A 1 10.97 9.34 27.30
N LEU A 2 10.66 9.62 26.03
CA LEU A 2 10.27 10.97 25.60
C LEU A 2 8.79 11.17 25.93
N SER A 3 8.52 12.19 26.76
CA SER A 3 7.19 12.68 27.11
C SER A 3 6.28 12.80 25.89
N LYS A 4 5.10 12.16 25.93
CA LYS A 4 4.02 12.34 24.94
C LYS A 4 3.55 13.81 24.99
N LYS A 5 4.17 14.66 24.17
CA LYS A 5 3.70 16.05 23.98
C LYS A 5 2.29 15.99 23.39
N THR A 6 1.30 16.42 24.16
CA THR A 6 -0.06 16.67 23.69
C THR A 6 -0.05 17.94 22.85
N PHE A 7 -0.18 17.78 21.54
CA PHE A 7 -0.31 18.91 20.62
C PHE A 7 -1.80 19.29 20.47
N PRO A 8 -2.16 20.58 20.46
CA PRO A 8 -3.54 21.02 20.32
C PRO A 8 -4.16 20.53 19.00
N HIS A 9 -5.48 20.32 19.03
CA HIS A 9 -6.26 19.75 17.94
C HIS A 9 -6.21 20.66 16.69
N ARG A 10 -5.40 20.28 15.69
CA ARG A 10 -5.30 21.01 14.42
C ARG A 10 -6.26 20.41 13.40
N VAL A 11 -6.82 21.25 12.54
CA VAL A 11 -7.66 20.86 11.41
C VAL A 11 -6.91 19.86 10.52
N ILE A 12 -7.61 18.80 10.10
CA ILE A 12 -7.13 17.84 9.12
C ILE A 12 -7.15 18.51 7.76
N THR A 13 -6.00 18.53 7.09
CA THR A 13 -5.84 19.11 5.75
C THR A 13 -6.06 18.06 4.69
N GLU A 14 -6.28 18.48 3.45
CA GLU A 14 -6.43 17.56 2.32
C GLU A 14 -5.20 16.68 2.12
N ARG A 15 -3.98 17.21 2.36
CA ARG A 15 -2.76 16.41 2.33
C ARG A 15 -2.78 15.27 3.35
N ASP A 16 -3.32 15.48 4.55
CA ASP A 16 -3.39 14.42 5.56
C ASP A 16 -4.40 13.35 5.13
N TYR A 17 -5.51 13.77 4.53
CA TYR A 17 -6.47 12.85 3.93
C TYR A 17 -5.83 11.97 2.85
N LEU A 18 -5.02 12.55 1.96
CA LEU A 18 -4.28 11.81 0.93
C LEU A 18 -3.25 10.86 1.56
N ILE A 19 -2.56 11.26 2.62
CA ILE A 19 -1.67 10.38 3.40
C ILE A 19 -2.46 9.19 3.96
N PHE A 20 -3.63 9.42 4.56
CA PHE A 20 -4.46 8.34 5.11
C PHE A 20 -4.93 7.37 4.03
N LYS A 21 -5.36 7.88 2.87
CA LYS A 21 -5.76 7.06 1.72
C LYS A 21 -4.59 6.23 1.19
N MET A 22 -3.39 6.82 1.13
CA MET A 22 -2.17 6.11 0.73
C MET A 22 -1.79 5.02 1.74
N LEU A 23 -1.85 5.32 3.04
CA LEU A 23 -1.60 4.35 4.11
C LEU A 23 -2.68 3.25 4.18
N TRP A 24 -3.92 3.54 3.79
CA TRP A 24 -4.91 2.49 3.60
C TRP A 24 -4.51 1.59 2.43
N LYS A 25 -4.29 2.16 1.25
CA LYS A 25 -3.97 1.41 0.03
C LYS A 25 -2.71 0.53 0.20
N TRP A 26 -1.66 1.05 0.83
CA TRP A 26 -0.36 0.39 0.90
C TRP A 26 0.00 -0.17 2.28
N LYS A 27 -0.87 0.02 3.28
CA LYS A 27 -0.73 -0.46 4.66
C LYS A 27 0.44 0.14 5.46
N ALA A 28 1.64 0.27 4.89
CA ALA A 28 2.85 0.75 5.55
C ALA A 28 3.73 1.63 4.64
N LEU A 29 4.19 2.79 5.15
CA LEU A 29 5.13 3.67 4.44
C LEU A 29 6.16 4.28 5.39
N SER A 30 7.41 4.42 4.93
CA SER A 30 8.45 5.13 5.68
C SER A 30 8.19 6.66 5.71
N THR A 31 8.79 7.35 6.68
CA THR A 31 8.79 8.83 6.71
C THR A 31 9.31 9.42 5.40
N GLN A 32 10.37 8.82 4.83
CA GLN A 32 10.97 9.28 3.58
C GLN A 32 10.00 9.13 2.40
N ALA A 33 9.29 8.01 2.29
CA ALA A 33 8.32 7.81 1.22
C ALA A 33 7.18 8.83 1.29
N ILE A 34 6.66 9.09 2.50
CA ILE A 34 5.62 10.11 2.72
C ILE A 34 6.16 11.51 2.42
N ALA A 35 7.39 11.83 2.84
CA ALA A 35 8.01 13.12 2.58
C ALA A 35 8.16 13.37 1.07
N LEU A 36 8.73 12.42 0.34
CA LEU A 36 8.90 12.50 -1.12
C LEU A 36 7.56 12.71 -1.83
N LYS A 37 6.51 11.99 -1.42
CA LYS A 37 5.20 12.05 -2.10
C LYS A 37 4.37 13.28 -1.76
N PHE A 38 4.33 13.68 -0.49
CA PHE A 38 3.36 14.67 0.01
C PHE A 38 3.98 15.98 0.51
N PHE A 39 5.31 16.05 0.53
CA PHE A 39 6.07 17.21 0.99
C PHE A 39 7.19 17.58 -0.02
N PRO A 40 6.92 17.65 -1.34
CA PRO A 40 7.97 17.82 -2.35
C PRO A 40 8.77 19.12 -2.19
N ASN A 41 8.15 20.15 -1.61
CA ASN A 41 8.76 21.47 -1.39
C ASN A 41 9.13 21.72 0.08
N ALA A 42 9.22 20.68 0.90
CA ALA A 42 9.55 20.80 2.32
C ALA A 42 10.59 19.77 2.75
N THR A 43 11.21 20.02 3.91
CA THR A 43 12.23 19.12 4.44
C THR A 43 11.59 17.82 4.96
N PRO A 44 12.30 16.68 4.93
CA PRO A 44 11.84 15.44 5.57
C PRO A 44 11.49 15.63 7.06
N TYR A 45 12.16 16.55 7.74
CA TYR A 45 11.84 16.93 9.12
C TYR A 45 10.43 17.54 9.25
N ALA A 46 10.00 18.37 8.31
CA ALA A 46 8.64 18.92 8.31
C ALA A 46 7.57 17.81 8.17
N ALA A 47 7.84 16.81 7.33
CA ALA A 47 6.99 15.62 7.21
C ALA A 47 6.95 14.85 8.54
N TYR A 48 8.10 14.56 9.13
CA TYR A 48 8.21 13.88 10.43
C TYR A 48 7.41 14.60 11.53
N ILE A 49 7.56 15.92 11.66
CA ILE A 49 6.80 16.72 12.66
C ILE A 49 5.30 16.65 12.39
N ARG A 50 4.86 16.66 11.12
CA ARG A 50 3.43 16.50 10.81
C ARG A 50 2.94 15.10 11.19
N LEU A 51 3.69 14.05 10.84
CA LEU A 51 3.33 12.66 11.14
C LEU A 51 3.26 12.40 12.64
N GLY A 52 4.23 12.87 13.42
CA GLY A 52 4.19 12.76 14.89
C GLY A 52 2.97 13.46 15.52
N ARG A 53 2.48 14.56 14.92
CA ARG A 53 1.21 15.20 15.36
C ARG A 53 -0.02 14.37 15.01
N LEU A 54 -0.05 13.78 13.83
CA LEU A 54 -1.14 12.89 13.38
C LEU A 54 -1.19 11.63 14.24
N GLU A 55 -0.03 11.09 14.60
CA GLU A 55 0.12 9.98 15.53
C GLU A 55 -0.35 10.34 16.94
N GLY A 56 0.13 11.46 17.49
CA GLY A 56 -0.30 11.95 18.81
C GLY A 56 -1.81 12.20 18.90
N SER A 57 -2.48 12.35 17.75
CA SER A 57 -3.94 12.50 17.64
C SER A 57 -4.69 11.20 17.27
N GLY A 58 -3.97 10.08 17.10
CA GLY A 58 -4.50 8.74 16.82
C GLY A 58 -4.94 8.49 15.38
N TYR A 59 -4.53 9.32 14.42
CA TYR A 59 -4.90 9.15 13.01
C TYR A 59 -4.02 8.15 12.26
N ILE A 60 -2.74 8.10 12.63
CA ILE A 60 -1.75 7.13 12.18
C ILE A 60 -1.02 6.59 13.40
N GLN A 61 -0.17 5.59 13.21
CA GLN A 61 0.72 5.07 14.25
C GLN A 61 2.04 4.66 13.62
N SER A 62 3.14 4.87 14.35
CA SER A 62 4.43 4.27 14.02
C SER A 62 4.48 2.82 14.52
N ILE A 63 5.15 1.99 13.75
CA ILE A 63 5.44 0.60 14.09
C ILE A 63 6.88 0.30 13.69
N GLN A 64 7.53 -0.59 14.43
CA GLN A 64 8.85 -1.09 14.05
C GLN A 64 8.70 -2.27 13.08
N VAL A 65 9.51 -2.27 12.04
CA VAL A 65 9.60 -3.33 11.03
C VAL A 65 11.04 -3.80 10.92
N GLU A 66 11.22 -5.12 10.80
CA GLU A 66 12.50 -5.81 10.61
C GLU A 66 13.51 -5.68 11.77
N ARG A 67 14.03 -4.46 12.01
CA ARG A 67 15.14 -4.18 12.94
C ARG A 67 14.78 -3.07 13.92
N PRO A 68 15.35 -3.09 15.15
CA PRO A 68 15.18 -1.99 16.10
C PRO A 68 15.57 -0.64 15.48
N GLY A 69 14.67 0.33 15.57
CA GLY A 69 14.89 1.69 15.06
C GLY A 69 14.46 1.93 13.60
N PHE A 70 14.02 0.91 12.86
CA PHE A 70 13.40 1.12 11.56
C PHE A 70 11.87 1.17 11.70
N GLU A 71 11.32 2.40 11.66
CA GLU A 71 9.91 2.67 11.88
C GLU A 71 9.19 3.07 10.60
N VAL A 72 8.00 2.51 10.40
CA VAL A 72 7.07 2.87 9.32
C VAL A 72 5.75 3.35 9.90
N TRP A 73 5.05 4.16 9.12
CA TRP A 73 3.73 4.67 9.46
C TRP A 73 2.66 3.76 8.91
N THR A 74 1.62 3.53 9.70
CA THR A 74 0.42 2.80 9.31
C THR A 74 -0.82 3.60 9.71
N LEU A 75 -1.94 3.32 9.05
CA LEU A 75 -3.20 3.95 9.41
C LEU A 75 -3.66 3.49 10.80
N ALA A 76 -4.25 4.39 11.59
CA ALA A 76 -4.84 4.07 12.88
C ALA A 76 -6.37 4.22 12.84
N PRO A 77 -7.13 3.69 13.83
CA PRO A 77 -8.59 3.65 13.78
C PRO A 77 -9.28 5.02 13.57
N ARG A 78 -8.67 6.12 14.03
CA ARG A 78 -9.23 7.46 13.82
C ARG A 78 -9.03 7.94 12.38
N GLY A 79 -7.88 7.66 11.78
CA GLY A 79 -7.62 7.97 10.37
C GLY A 79 -8.53 7.15 9.45
N TYR A 80 -8.72 5.87 9.77
CA TYR A 80 -9.64 5.01 9.03
C TYR A 80 -11.09 5.53 9.04
N ARG A 81 -11.59 5.96 10.21
CA ARG A 81 -12.92 6.58 10.32
C ARG A 81 -13.10 7.83 9.47
N ILE A 82 -12.02 8.59 9.23
CA ILE A 82 -12.08 9.78 8.37
C ILE A 82 -12.20 9.40 6.90
N ILE A 83 -11.47 8.38 6.45
CA ILE A 83 -11.42 8.03 5.03
C ILE A 83 -12.59 7.15 4.59
N LYS A 84 -13.09 6.28 5.48
CA LYS A 84 -14.13 5.29 5.16
C LYS A 84 -15.38 5.87 4.48
N PRO A 85 -15.97 7.00 4.93
CA PRO A 85 -17.15 7.57 4.29
C PRO A 85 -16.94 8.10 2.86
N ARG A 86 -15.68 8.24 2.43
CA ARG A 86 -15.30 8.74 1.10
C ARG A 86 -14.75 7.62 0.20
N MET A 87 -14.77 6.39 0.67
CA MET A 87 -14.36 5.21 -0.09
C MET A 87 -15.60 4.54 -0.67
N VAL A 88 -15.38 3.66 -1.65
CA VAL A 88 -16.42 2.72 -2.08
C VAL A 88 -16.84 1.84 -0.90
N GLU A 89 -18.06 1.31 -0.95
CA GLU A 89 -18.49 0.30 0.01
C GLU A 89 -17.55 -0.91 -0.09
N LEU A 90 -16.98 -1.30 1.05
CA LEU A 90 -15.95 -2.35 1.09
C LEU A 90 -16.63 -3.71 1.28
N ALA A 91 -16.19 -4.72 0.52
CA ALA A 91 -16.60 -6.11 0.70
C ALA A 91 -16.25 -6.64 2.10
N LYS A 92 -15.12 -6.17 2.66
CA LYS A 92 -14.67 -6.51 4.01
C LYS A 92 -14.08 -5.29 4.70
N ASP A 93 -14.65 -4.89 5.84
CA ASP A 93 -14.13 -3.76 6.61
C ASP A 93 -12.70 -4.04 7.12
N GLY A 94 -11.79 -3.08 6.99
CA GLY A 94 -10.45 -3.20 7.55
C GLY A 94 -9.37 -2.39 6.83
N PHE A 95 -8.29 -2.13 7.56
CA PHE A 95 -7.12 -1.37 7.11
C PHE A 95 -5.80 -1.88 7.68
N LYS A 96 -5.85 -2.84 8.60
CA LYS A 96 -4.67 -3.32 9.32
C LYS A 96 -3.88 -4.28 8.44
N SER A 97 -2.55 -4.17 8.54
CA SER A 97 -1.61 -5.17 8.07
C SER A 97 -1.64 -6.40 8.97
N GLU A 98 -1.45 -7.57 8.37
CA GLU A 98 -1.23 -8.82 9.09
C GLU A 98 0.27 -9.03 9.38
N PHE A 99 1.14 -8.62 8.45
CA PHE A 99 2.59 -8.75 8.53
C PHE A 99 3.28 -7.47 8.04
N TYR A 100 3.60 -6.57 8.96
CA TYR A 100 4.09 -5.23 8.60
C TYR A 100 5.40 -5.22 7.82
N CYS A 101 6.32 -6.14 8.12
CA CYS A 101 7.58 -6.27 7.40
C CYS A 101 7.34 -6.64 5.92
N HIS A 102 6.48 -7.64 5.70
CA HIS A 102 6.06 -8.06 4.37
C HIS A 102 5.39 -6.91 3.61
N ASP A 103 4.41 -6.24 4.22
CA ASP A 103 3.66 -5.18 3.56
C ASP A 103 4.50 -3.96 3.23
N TYR A 104 5.49 -3.64 4.07
CA TYR A 104 6.46 -2.60 3.77
C TYR A 104 7.32 -2.96 2.55
N LEU A 105 7.85 -4.18 2.50
CA LEU A 105 8.67 -4.65 1.39
C LEU A 105 7.87 -4.76 0.09
N ALA A 106 6.66 -5.33 0.14
CA ALA A 106 5.74 -5.40 -0.99
C ALA A 106 5.41 -4.00 -1.52
N THR A 107 5.15 -3.04 -0.63
CA THR A 107 4.89 -1.65 -1.01
C THR A 107 6.11 -1.01 -1.65
N ALA A 108 7.29 -1.14 -1.05
CA ALA A 108 8.52 -0.56 -1.58
C ALA A 108 8.86 -1.15 -2.96
N PHE A 109 8.69 -2.46 -3.12
CA PHE A 109 8.94 -3.17 -4.36
C PHE A 109 7.94 -2.81 -5.46
N HIS A 110 6.64 -2.77 -5.13
CA HIS A 110 5.59 -2.45 -6.10
C HIS A 110 5.62 -0.99 -6.51
N LEU A 111 5.83 -0.06 -5.57
CA LEU A 111 5.85 1.36 -5.89
C LEU A 111 7.16 1.82 -6.50
N GLY A 112 8.32 1.46 -5.96
CA GLY A 112 9.63 1.92 -6.45
C GLY A 112 9.64 3.40 -6.85
N GLU A 113 10.02 3.66 -8.10
CA GLU A 113 10.02 5.00 -8.70
C GLU A 113 8.61 5.59 -8.90
N TRP A 114 7.61 4.73 -9.10
CA TRP A 114 6.20 5.11 -9.27
C TRP A 114 5.57 5.71 -8.01
N LEU A 115 6.28 5.65 -6.88
CA LEU A 115 5.89 6.35 -5.66
C LEU A 115 5.58 7.82 -5.94
N THR A 116 6.45 8.52 -6.68
CA THR A 116 6.33 9.98 -6.91
C THR A 116 5.45 10.32 -8.10
N GLY A 117 5.45 9.51 -9.15
CA GLY A 117 4.57 9.63 -10.30
C GLY A 117 4.54 8.34 -11.12
N GLN A 118 3.37 7.97 -11.61
CA GLN A 118 3.21 6.84 -12.52
C GLN A 118 3.38 7.32 -13.97
N PRO A 119 3.90 6.47 -14.88
CA PRO A 119 3.90 6.79 -16.30
C PRO A 119 2.47 6.95 -16.81
N ASP A 120 2.29 7.64 -17.94
CA ASP A 120 0.97 7.89 -18.52
C ASP A 120 0.24 6.57 -18.84
N GLY A 121 -1.02 6.49 -18.40
CA GLY A 121 -1.82 5.27 -18.47
C GLY A 121 -1.35 4.16 -17.52
N GLY A 122 -0.35 4.40 -16.69
CA GLY A 122 0.07 3.49 -15.63
C GLY A 122 -0.95 3.46 -14.50
N GLU A 123 -1.33 2.28 -14.05
CA GLU A 123 -2.22 2.10 -12.90
C GLU A 123 -1.65 1.06 -11.94
N THR A 124 -2.01 1.17 -10.65
CA THR A 124 -1.68 0.15 -9.65
C THR A 124 -2.88 -0.25 -8.83
N PHE A 125 -2.94 -1.52 -8.47
CA PHE A 125 -3.96 -2.09 -7.61
C PHE A 125 -3.28 -2.94 -6.54
N SER A 126 -3.32 -2.52 -5.28
CA SER A 126 -2.58 -3.18 -4.19
C SER A 126 -3.32 -4.40 -3.63
N GLU A 127 -2.62 -5.23 -2.86
CA GLU A 127 -3.23 -6.33 -2.10
C GLU A 127 -4.42 -5.87 -1.24
N GLN A 128 -4.29 -4.71 -0.59
CA GLN A 128 -5.38 -4.17 0.23
C GLN A 128 -6.62 -3.87 -0.62
N GLN A 129 -6.44 -3.39 -1.85
CA GLN A 129 -7.57 -3.16 -2.74
C GLN A 129 -8.19 -4.49 -3.16
N LEU A 130 -7.39 -5.49 -3.54
CA LEU A 130 -7.86 -6.86 -3.85
C LEU A 130 -8.62 -7.49 -2.67
N LEU A 131 -8.25 -7.17 -1.44
CA LEU A 131 -8.86 -7.72 -0.22
C LEU A 131 -10.19 -7.07 0.18
N ARG A 132 -10.39 -5.81 -0.18
CA ARG A 132 -11.38 -4.94 0.47
C ARG A 132 -12.37 -4.34 -0.50
N ILE A 133 -11.97 -4.10 -1.74
CA ILE A 133 -12.87 -3.59 -2.78
C ILE A 133 -13.65 -4.79 -3.34
N PRO A 134 -14.99 -4.70 -3.44
CA PRO A 134 -15.81 -5.69 -4.11
C PRO A 134 -15.30 -6.02 -5.53
N GLU A 135 -15.33 -7.29 -5.91
CA GLU A 135 -14.80 -7.78 -7.20
C GLU A 135 -15.47 -7.14 -8.41
N ASP A 136 -16.77 -6.83 -8.31
CA ASP A 136 -17.55 -6.13 -9.34
C ASP A 136 -17.13 -4.67 -9.53
N LEU A 137 -16.39 -4.11 -8.57
CA LEU A 137 -15.82 -2.77 -8.63
C LEU A 137 -14.32 -2.78 -8.99
N TRP A 138 -13.74 -3.95 -9.27
CA TRP A 138 -12.35 -4.01 -9.75
C TRP A 138 -12.25 -3.43 -11.17
N PRO A 139 -11.16 -2.74 -11.50
CA PRO A 139 -10.89 -2.36 -12.89
C PRO A 139 -10.92 -3.58 -13.80
N ALA A 140 -11.48 -3.43 -15.01
CA ALA A 140 -11.63 -4.53 -15.96
C ALA A 140 -10.31 -5.18 -16.42
N TRP A 141 -9.18 -4.51 -16.18
CA TRP A 141 -7.85 -5.05 -16.45
C TRP A 141 -7.33 -5.98 -15.35
N ILE A 142 -7.95 -6.00 -14.17
CA ILE A 142 -7.58 -6.93 -13.10
C ILE A 142 -8.19 -8.30 -13.40
N PRO A 143 -7.40 -9.39 -13.34
CA PRO A 143 -7.94 -10.74 -13.46
C PRO A 143 -9.02 -11.01 -12.41
N GLN A 144 -10.23 -11.36 -12.86
CA GLN A 144 -11.35 -11.72 -11.97
C GLN A 144 -11.21 -13.18 -11.52
N SER A 145 -10.35 -13.42 -10.54
CA SER A 145 -10.16 -14.73 -9.96
C SER A 145 -9.79 -14.64 -8.48
N THR A 146 -10.38 -15.52 -7.68
CA THR A 146 -10.10 -15.65 -6.24
C THR A 146 -9.18 -16.82 -5.92
N LEU A 147 -8.75 -17.59 -6.94
CA LEU A 147 -7.92 -18.79 -6.76
C LEU A 147 -6.55 -18.47 -6.18
N HIS A 148 -6.02 -17.29 -6.51
CA HIS A 148 -4.77 -16.76 -5.97
C HIS A 148 -4.83 -15.24 -5.94
N ARG A 149 -4.11 -14.64 -4.99
CA ARG A 149 -4.06 -13.19 -4.81
C ARG A 149 -2.60 -12.74 -4.67
N PRO A 150 -2.06 -11.96 -5.64
CA PRO A 150 -0.76 -11.32 -5.48
C PRO A 150 -0.80 -10.18 -4.48
N ASP A 151 0.38 -9.66 -4.16
CA ASP A 151 0.57 -8.47 -3.35
C ASP A 151 0.22 -7.17 -4.08
N GLY A 152 0.01 -7.27 -5.39
CA GLY A 152 -0.58 -6.23 -6.20
C GLY A 152 -0.42 -6.48 -7.69
N TYR A 153 -1.06 -5.62 -8.47
CA TYR A 153 -0.93 -5.55 -9.91
C TYR A 153 -0.53 -4.14 -10.36
N SER A 154 0.20 -4.08 -11.47
CA SER A 154 0.42 -2.85 -12.23
C SER A 154 -0.06 -3.04 -13.66
N LEU A 155 -0.71 -2.02 -14.20
CA LEU A 155 -0.94 -1.86 -15.63
C LEU A 155 0.09 -0.87 -16.16
N PHE A 156 0.72 -1.20 -17.28
CA PHE A 156 1.49 -0.23 -18.06
C PHE A 156 1.21 -0.37 -19.55
N HIS A 157 1.56 0.67 -20.30
CA HIS A 157 1.37 0.73 -21.74
C HIS A 157 2.73 0.71 -22.44
N ARG A 158 2.85 -0.11 -23.49
CA ARG A 158 3.99 -0.10 -24.42
C ARG A 158 3.48 0.17 -25.82
N GLY A 159 3.34 1.45 -26.17
CA GLY A 159 2.57 1.87 -27.34
C GLY A 159 1.08 1.59 -27.13
N GLU A 160 0.44 0.91 -28.07
CA GLU A 160 -0.98 0.53 -27.96
C GLU A 160 -1.21 -0.73 -27.11
N LYS A 161 -0.15 -1.48 -26.80
CA LYS A 161 -0.26 -2.72 -26.01
C LYS A 161 -0.40 -2.39 -24.52
N LYS A 162 -1.44 -2.94 -23.90
CA LYS A 162 -1.61 -3.00 -22.45
C LYS A 162 -0.93 -4.23 -21.89
N SER A 163 -0.16 -4.06 -20.84
CA SER A 163 0.58 -5.12 -20.17
C SER A 163 0.30 -5.07 -18.68
N ILE A 164 -0.11 -6.21 -18.12
CA ILE A 164 -0.37 -6.35 -16.68
C ILE A 164 0.78 -7.12 -16.06
N VAL A 165 1.20 -6.68 -14.88
CA VAL A 165 2.24 -7.33 -14.09
C VAL A 165 1.73 -7.58 -12.70
N ALA A 166 1.99 -8.78 -12.18
CA ALA A 166 1.71 -9.16 -10.81
C ALA A 166 2.98 -9.04 -9.94
N PHE A 167 2.79 -8.78 -8.65
CA PHE A 167 3.87 -8.67 -7.67
C PHE A 167 3.68 -9.70 -6.56
N GLU A 168 4.76 -10.40 -6.24
CA GLU A 168 4.86 -11.35 -5.13
C GLU A 168 6.03 -10.97 -4.24
N THR A 169 5.81 -10.97 -2.93
CA THR A 169 6.83 -10.79 -1.91
C THR A 169 6.86 -12.01 -1.02
N GLU A 170 8.04 -12.57 -0.82
CA GLU A 170 8.20 -13.79 -0.07
C GLU A 170 9.35 -13.68 0.92
N LEU A 171 9.00 -13.61 2.20
CA LEU A 171 10.00 -13.57 3.28
C LEU A 171 10.31 -14.95 3.86
N ASN A 172 9.49 -15.95 3.54
CA ASN A 172 9.63 -17.31 4.03
C ASN A 172 9.27 -18.29 2.91
N PRO A 173 10.04 -19.38 2.76
CA PRO A 173 9.81 -20.36 1.71
C PRO A 173 8.42 -20.98 1.81
N LYS A 174 7.72 -21.03 0.68
CA LYS A 174 6.45 -21.74 0.53
C LYS A 174 6.70 -23.24 0.30
N SER A 175 5.69 -24.08 0.57
CA SER A 175 5.78 -25.49 0.19
C SER A 175 5.76 -25.64 -1.33
N ARG A 176 6.38 -26.71 -1.86
CA ARG A 176 6.39 -27.02 -3.30
C ARG A 176 4.98 -26.99 -3.92
N CYS A 177 4.03 -27.67 -3.28
CA CYS A 177 2.62 -27.70 -3.71
C CYS A 177 1.96 -26.30 -3.74
N ARG A 178 2.42 -25.36 -2.91
CA ARG A 178 1.94 -23.98 -2.95
C ARG A 178 2.55 -23.21 -4.13
N TYR A 179 3.84 -23.38 -4.42
CA TYR A 179 4.44 -22.80 -5.63
C TYR A 179 3.79 -23.33 -6.91
N GLU A 180 3.58 -24.65 -7.01
CA GLU A 180 2.94 -25.27 -8.17
C GLU A 180 1.54 -24.68 -8.42
N ARG A 181 0.77 -24.40 -7.36
CA ARG A 181 -0.54 -23.73 -7.46
C ARG A 181 -0.43 -22.27 -7.92
N HIS A 182 0.54 -21.51 -7.41
CA HIS A 182 0.77 -20.13 -7.84
C HIS A 182 1.16 -20.08 -9.33
N VAL A 183 2.08 -20.95 -9.75
CA VAL A 183 2.51 -21.06 -11.16
C VAL A 183 1.33 -21.45 -12.05
N ALA A 184 0.58 -22.50 -11.69
CA ALA A 184 -0.59 -22.91 -12.47
C ALA A 184 -1.66 -21.81 -12.57
N PHE A 185 -1.84 -21.01 -11.51
CA PHE A 185 -2.69 -19.82 -11.58
C PHE A 185 -2.15 -18.83 -12.61
N TYR A 186 -0.89 -18.40 -12.51
CA TYR A 186 -0.34 -17.39 -13.41
C TYR A 186 -0.28 -17.87 -14.87
N ASP A 187 0.06 -19.15 -15.11
CA ASP A 187 0.05 -19.77 -16.44
C ASP A 187 -1.35 -19.77 -17.07
N SER A 188 -2.42 -19.76 -16.26
CA SER A 188 -3.80 -19.68 -16.75
C SER A 188 -4.28 -18.25 -17.03
N GLN A 189 -3.52 -17.22 -16.66
CA GLN A 189 -3.90 -15.81 -16.82
C GLN A 189 -3.21 -15.18 -18.03
N GLU A 190 -3.81 -15.32 -19.22
CA GLU A 190 -3.26 -14.77 -20.48
C GLU A 190 -3.02 -13.25 -20.43
N SER A 191 -3.73 -12.53 -19.56
CA SER A 191 -3.62 -11.07 -19.43
C SER A 191 -2.37 -10.63 -18.65
N ILE A 192 -1.79 -11.50 -17.81
CA ILE A 192 -0.61 -11.19 -17.00
C ILE A 192 0.64 -11.48 -17.84
N GLU A 193 1.44 -10.46 -18.13
CA GLU A 193 2.65 -10.59 -18.94
C GLU A 193 3.86 -11.03 -18.11
N PHE A 194 3.99 -10.50 -16.89
CA PHE A 194 5.09 -10.86 -15.99
C PHE A 194 4.61 -10.97 -14.54
N VAL A 195 5.31 -11.80 -13.77
CA VAL A 195 5.21 -11.84 -12.31
C VAL A 195 6.57 -11.47 -11.76
N PHE A 196 6.66 -10.37 -11.02
CA PHE A 196 7.86 -9.99 -10.30
C PHE A 196 7.83 -10.58 -8.90
N TRP A 197 8.86 -11.35 -8.55
CA TRP A 197 8.96 -12.02 -7.26
C TRP A 197 10.17 -11.48 -6.48
N LEU A 198 9.89 -10.89 -5.31
CA LEU A 198 10.91 -10.54 -4.32
C LEU A 198 11.06 -11.70 -3.35
N VAL A 199 12.27 -12.28 -3.28
CA VAL A 199 12.65 -13.43 -2.43
C VAL A 199 13.83 -13.10 -1.53
#